data_AF-A0A0R3JZP4-F1
#
_entry.id   AF-A0A0R3JZP4-F1
#
_cell.length_a   1.000
_cell.length_b   1.000
_cell.length_c   1.000
_cell.angle_alpha   90.00
_cell.angle_beta   90.00
_cell.angle_gamma   90.00
#
_symmetry.space_group_name_H-M   'P 1'
#
loop_
_entity.id
_entity.type
_entity.pdbx_description
1 polymer ?
#
loop_
_entity_poly.entity_id
_entity_poly.type
_entity_poly.pdbx_seq_one_letter_code
_entity_poly.pdbx_strand_id
1 'polypeptide(L)'
;MKECEVKENCKNFEQGKCWICEDYSLYYPEDKRILCKRQIRQREERKIAKKMKKESEASKRGKRAKRKGYTGEREVVELLNKYKLQAERIPLSGALKSEKYSCDVVCNINGNTKRIEVKRRKSGLNTIYKWLEQDKNSNMLFMRQDNKSWLVCMTLEEFISLIRGDNDV
;
A
#
# COMPACT_ATOMS: atom_id res chain seq x y z
N MET A 1 -16.84 -35.76 -39.54
CA MET A 1 -16.41 -35.81 -38.13
C MET A 1 -15.61 -34.54 -37.83
N LYS A 2 -15.92 -33.77 -36.78
CA LYS A 2 -15.08 -32.62 -36.41
C LYS A 2 -13.74 -33.16 -35.87
N GLU A 3 -12.64 -32.69 -36.43
CA GLU A 3 -11.30 -33.06 -36.00
C GLU A 3 -10.98 -32.47 -34.62
N CYS A 4 -10.43 -33.29 -33.71
CA CYS A 4 -10.08 -32.89 -32.35
C CYS A 4 -8.57 -32.75 -32.23
N GLU A 5 -8.08 -31.52 -32.08
CA GLU A 5 -6.64 -31.20 -32.05
C GLU A 5 -5.91 -31.71 -30.80
N VAL A 6 -6.65 -32.04 -29.73
CA VAL A 6 -6.09 -32.53 -28.47
C VAL A 6 -6.42 -34.01 -28.21
N LYS A 7 -6.76 -34.75 -29.27
CA LYS A 7 -7.16 -36.16 -29.23
C LYS A 7 -6.15 -37.03 -28.47
N GLU A 8 -4.87 -36.91 -28.83
CA GLU A 8 -3.78 -37.72 -28.30
C GLU A 8 -3.44 -37.41 -26.83
N ASN A 9 -3.80 -36.21 -26.35
CA ASN A 9 -3.52 -35.79 -24.98
C ASN A 9 -4.76 -35.86 -24.07
N CYS A 10 -5.92 -36.31 -24.57
CA CYS A 10 -7.17 -36.29 -23.81
C CYS A 10 -7.53 -37.70 -23.31
N LYS A 11 -7.49 -37.92 -22.00
CA LYS A 11 -7.87 -39.20 -21.38
C LYS A 11 -9.31 -39.61 -21.67
N ASN A 12 -10.20 -38.63 -21.85
CA ASN A 12 -11.61 -38.89 -22.16
C ASN A 12 -11.82 -39.35 -23.62
N PHE A 13 -10.83 -39.11 -24.49
CA PHE A 13 -10.85 -39.59 -25.87
C PHE A 13 -10.64 -41.10 -25.94
N GLU A 14 -9.64 -41.61 -25.22
CA GLU A 14 -9.31 -43.05 -25.21
C GLU A 14 -10.42 -43.93 -24.63
N GLN A 15 -11.22 -43.41 -23.70
CA GLN A 15 -12.31 -44.16 -23.06
C GLN A 15 -13.58 -44.32 -23.93
N GLY A 16 -13.55 -43.93 -25.22
CA GLY A 16 -14.71 -44.01 -26.12
C GLY A 16 -15.86 -43.06 -25.77
N LYS A 17 -15.67 -42.18 -24.78
CA LYS A 17 -16.67 -41.21 -24.28
C LYS A 17 -16.63 -39.88 -25.05
N CYS A 18 -15.78 -39.76 -26.07
CA CYS A 18 -15.57 -38.50 -26.77
C CYS A 18 -16.61 -38.30 -27.88
N TRP A 19 -17.79 -37.86 -27.46
CA TRP A 19 -18.71 -37.14 -28.31
C TRP A 19 -18.35 -35.66 -28.20
N ILE A 20 -17.53 -35.17 -29.13
CA ILE A 20 -17.14 -33.76 -29.34
C ILE A 20 -17.68 -32.87 -28.21
N CYS A 21 -16.96 -32.88 -27.08
CA CYS A 21 -17.42 -32.20 -25.88
C CYS A 21 -17.76 -30.76 -26.23
N GLU A 22 -18.96 -30.30 -25.89
CA GLU A 22 -19.44 -28.94 -26.17
C GLU A 22 -18.36 -27.94 -25.75
N ASP A 23 -17.69 -27.36 -26.75
CA ASP A 23 -16.58 -26.41 -26.60
C ASP A 23 -15.45 -26.89 -25.66
N TYR A 24 -14.98 -28.14 -25.78
CA TYR A 24 -13.86 -28.64 -24.96
C TYR A 24 -14.10 -28.61 -23.44
N SER A 25 -15.38 -28.59 -23.01
CA SER A 25 -15.79 -28.54 -21.60
C SER A 25 -15.32 -29.72 -20.76
N LEU A 26 -15.23 -30.90 -21.38
CA LEU A 26 -14.79 -32.14 -20.75
C LEU A 26 -13.36 -32.50 -21.12
N TYR A 27 -12.55 -31.55 -21.61
CA TYR A 27 -11.14 -31.82 -21.91
C TYR A 27 -10.36 -32.14 -20.62
N TYR A 28 -9.84 -33.37 -20.55
CA TYR A 28 -9.03 -33.84 -19.42
C TYR A 28 -7.63 -34.25 -19.91
N PRO A 29 -6.63 -33.36 -19.76
CA PRO A 29 -5.30 -33.55 -20.32
C PRO A 29 -4.48 -34.59 -19.56
N GLU A 30 -3.68 -35.37 -20.28
CA GLU A 30 -2.55 -36.13 -19.73
C GLU A 30 -1.41 -35.19 -19.33
N ASP A 31 -0.89 -34.43 -20.30
CA ASP A 31 0.01 -33.32 -20.07
C ASP A 31 -0.77 -32.00 -19.98
N LYS A 32 -0.72 -31.37 -18.79
CA LYS A 32 -1.35 -30.08 -18.49
C LYS A 32 -0.76 -28.91 -19.28
N ARG A 33 0.37 -29.08 -19.96
CA ARG A 33 1.00 -28.06 -20.81
C ARG A 33 0.32 -27.93 -22.17
N ILE A 34 -0.27 -29.01 -22.69
CA ILE A 34 -0.99 -29.02 -23.96
C ILE A 34 -2.43 -28.55 -23.69
N LEU A 35 -2.79 -27.40 -24.28
CA LEU A 35 -4.04 -26.71 -24.01
C LEU A 35 -5.03 -26.90 -25.15
N CYS A 36 -6.30 -27.05 -24.81
CA CYS A 36 -7.35 -26.99 -25.82
C CYS A 36 -7.66 -25.53 -26.23
N LYS A 37 -8.30 -25.35 -27.39
CA LYS A 37 -8.74 -24.04 -27.91
C LYS A 37 -9.51 -23.20 -26.87
N ARG A 38 -10.42 -23.83 -26.12
CA ARG A 38 -11.15 -23.16 -25.03
C ARG A 38 -10.22 -22.62 -23.95
N GLN A 39 -9.25 -23.42 -23.48
CA GLN A 39 -8.32 -23.00 -22.44
C GLN A 39 -7.40 -21.87 -22.93
N ILE A 40 -6.98 -21.89 -24.20
CA ILE A 40 -6.22 -20.82 -24.82
C ILE A 40 -7.05 -19.53 -24.83
N ARG A 41 -8.28 -19.58 -25.36
CA ARG A 41 -9.22 -18.45 -25.36
C ARG A 41 -9.47 -17.91 -23.96
N GLN A 42 -9.77 -18.77 -22.99
CA GLN A 42 -9.97 -18.36 -21.59
C GLN A 42 -8.73 -17.70 -20.98
N ARG A 43 -7.52 -18.17 -21.31
CA ARG A 43 -6.28 -17.53 -20.85
C ARG A 43 -6.12 -16.15 -21.47
N GLU A 44 -6.43 -15.98 -22.76
CA GLU A 44 -6.42 -14.68 -23.44
C GLU A 44 -7.45 -13.72 -22.86
N GLU A 45 -8.70 -14.17 -22.70
CA GLU A 45 -9.77 -13.41 -22.04
C GLU A 45 -9.35 -12.97 -20.64
N ARG A 46 -8.77 -13.87 -19.83
CA ARG A 46 -8.25 -13.54 -18.49
C ARG A 46 -7.10 -12.53 -18.55
N LYS A 47 -6.20 -12.62 -19.54
CA LYS A 47 -5.11 -11.65 -19.73
C LYS A 47 -5.68 -10.28 -20.08
N ILE A 48 -6.62 -10.20 -21.01
CA ILE A 48 -7.31 -8.98 -21.42
C ILE A 48 -8.06 -8.39 -20.22
N ALA A 49 -8.87 -9.19 -19.52
CA ALA A 49 -9.60 -8.76 -18.33
C ALA A 49 -8.67 -8.23 -17.22
N LYS A 50 -7.52 -8.88 -16.98
CA LYS A 50 -6.50 -8.39 -16.04
C LYS A 50 -5.90 -7.05 -16.50
N LYS A 51 -5.65 -6.87 -17.80
CA LYS A 51 -5.15 -5.61 -18.36
C LYS A 51 -6.20 -4.49 -18.19
N MET A 52 -7.45 -4.74 -18.57
CA MET A 52 -8.56 -3.79 -18.39
C MET A 52 -8.75 -3.42 -16.91
N LYS A 53 -8.74 -4.40 -16.00
CA LYS A 53 -8.82 -4.14 -14.55
C LYS A 53 -7.62 -3.32 -14.05
N LYS A 54 -6.42 -3.57 -14.57
CA LYS A 54 -5.20 -2.82 -14.21
C LYS A 54 -5.29 -1.35 -14.66
N GLU A 55 -5.89 -1.10 -15.81
CA GLU A 55 -6.12 0.21 -16.42
C GLU A 55 -7.32 0.96 -15.82
N SER A 56 -8.22 0.27 -15.09
CA SER A 56 -9.33 0.92 -14.40
C SER A 56 -8.87 2.05 -13.47
N GLU A 57 -9.69 3.10 -13.39
CA GLU A 57 -9.40 4.25 -12.53
C GLU A 57 -9.29 3.88 -11.06
N ALA A 58 -10.07 2.90 -10.59
CA ALA A 58 -9.96 2.39 -9.23
C ALA A 58 -8.56 1.80 -8.95
N SER A 59 -8.03 0.99 -9.87
CA SER A 59 -6.68 0.42 -9.77
C SER A 59 -5.60 1.51 -9.80
N LYS A 60 -5.71 2.48 -10.71
CA LYS A 60 -4.76 3.62 -10.78
C LYS A 60 -4.80 4.46 -9.50
N ARG A 61 -5.99 4.78 -8.99
CA ARG A 61 -6.19 5.54 -7.74
C ARG A 61 -5.57 4.82 -6.55
N GLY A 62 -5.78 3.51 -6.42
CA GLY A 62 -5.18 2.70 -5.37
C GLY A 62 -3.65 2.72 -5.41
N LYS A 63 -3.05 2.56 -6.60
CA LYS A 63 -1.58 2.66 -6.77
C LYS A 63 -1.05 4.04 -6.43
N ARG A 64 -1.73 5.11 -6.86
CA ARG A 64 -1.35 6.49 -6.55
C ARG A 64 -1.42 6.75 -5.04
N ALA A 65 -2.47 6.27 -4.37
CA ALA A 65 -2.59 6.39 -2.92
C ALA A 65 -1.47 5.65 -2.18
N LYS A 66 -1.15 4.42 -2.59
CA LYS A 66 -0.04 3.64 -2.01
C LYS A 66 1.31 4.36 -2.20
N ARG A 67 1.59 4.87 -3.41
CA ARG A 67 2.79 5.67 -3.68
C ARG A 67 2.84 6.93 -2.83
N LYS A 68 1.72 7.65 -2.68
CA LYS A 68 1.64 8.87 -1.86
C LYS A 68 1.98 8.59 -0.39
N GLY A 69 1.47 7.50 0.19
CA GLY A 69 1.83 7.06 1.54
C GLY A 69 3.32 6.79 1.65
N TYR A 70 3.83 5.94 0.75
CA TYR A 70 5.26 5.59 0.70
C TYR A 70 6.17 6.81 0.61
N THR A 71 5.85 7.77 -0.27
CA THR A 71 6.64 9.00 -0.41
C THR A 71 6.61 9.83 0.86
N GLY A 72 5.45 10.00 1.51
CA GLY A 72 5.37 10.77 2.75
C GLY A 72 6.15 10.15 3.90
N GLU A 73 6.07 8.83 4.05
CA GLU A 73 6.86 8.08 5.05
C GLU A 73 8.37 8.19 4.78
N ARG A 74 8.79 8.13 3.51
CA ARG A 74 10.19 8.28 3.12
C ARG A 74 10.70 9.70 3.41
N GLU A 75 9.90 10.70 3.08
CA GLU A 75 10.20 12.12 3.32
C GLU A 75 10.42 12.40 4.81
N VAL A 76 9.58 11.86 5.69
CA VAL A 76 9.77 11.97 7.15
C VAL A 76 11.08 11.33 7.61
N VAL A 77 11.42 10.13 7.12
CA VAL A 77 12.68 9.47 7.47
C VAL A 77 13.90 10.24 6.97
N GLU A 78 13.87 10.75 5.74
CA GLU A 78 14.93 11.59 5.19
C GLU A 78 15.12 12.87 6.02
N LEU A 79 14.03 13.51 6.43
CA LEU A 79 14.05 14.71 7.28
C LEU A 79 14.64 14.43 8.67
N LEU A 80 14.18 13.38 9.35
CA LEU A 80 14.70 13.03 10.69
C LEU A 80 16.19 12.65 10.64
N ASN A 81 16.59 11.85 9.67
CA ASN A 81 18.00 11.46 9.49
C ASN A 81 18.89 12.66 9.14
N LYS A 82 18.38 13.64 8.37
CA LYS A 82 19.09 14.91 8.10
C LYS A 82 19.46 15.64 9.40
N TYR A 83 18.59 15.57 10.40
CA TYR A 83 18.84 16.16 11.72
C TYR A 83 19.59 15.23 12.69
N LYS A 84 20.19 14.13 12.20
CA LYS A 84 20.92 13.10 12.96
C LYS A 84 20.05 12.30 13.94
N LEU A 85 18.73 12.28 13.73
CA LEU A 85 17.84 11.38 14.44
C LEU A 85 17.73 10.07 13.66
N GLN A 86 18.20 8.96 14.24
CA GLN A 86 18.16 7.66 13.60
C GLN A 86 16.71 7.22 13.40
N ALA A 87 16.23 7.32 12.17
CA ALA A 87 14.87 6.97 11.79
C ALA A 87 14.84 5.93 10.66
N GLU A 88 13.92 4.99 10.75
CA GLU A 88 13.69 3.96 9.75
C GLU A 88 12.19 3.73 9.52
N ARG A 89 11.84 3.33 8.29
CA ARG A 89 10.48 2.92 7.92
C ARG A 89 10.25 1.47 8.33
N ILE A 90 9.07 1.17 8.84
CA ILE A 90 8.67 -0.22 9.06
C ILE A 90 8.04 -0.78 7.78
N PRO A 91 8.56 -1.88 7.22
CA PRO A 91 7.94 -2.54 6.09
C PRO A 91 6.63 -3.21 6.52
N LEU A 92 5.65 -3.22 5.60
CA LEU A 92 4.38 -3.94 5.77
C LEU A 92 3.52 -3.50 6.96
N SER A 93 3.71 -2.28 7.48
CA SER A 93 2.98 -1.76 8.64
C SER A 93 1.45 -1.82 8.51
N GLY A 94 0.94 -1.56 7.31
CA GLY A 94 -0.50 -1.65 7.03
C GLY A 94 -1.05 -3.08 6.86
N ALA A 95 -0.19 -4.09 6.67
CA ALA A 95 -0.59 -5.48 6.45
C ALA A 95 -0.39 -6.36 7.68
N LEU A 96 0.66 -6.09 8.48
CA LEU A 96 1.01 -6.81 9.70
C LEU A 96 0.62 -5.97 10.92
N LYS A 97 -0.63 -6.13 11.39
CA LYS A 97 -1.12 -5.52 12.63
C LYS A 97 -0.59 -6.27 13.87
N SER A 98 0.71 -6.24 14.09
CA SER A 98 1.32 -6.74 15.32
C SER A 98 2.02 -5.59 16.04
N GLU A 99 2.18 -5.68 17.35
CA GLU A 99 2.70 -4.58 18.19
C GLU A 99 4.08 -4.06 17.74
N LYS A 100 4.88 -4.92 17.10
CA LYS A 100 6.21 -4.58 16.58
C LYS A 100 6.16 -3.88 15.21
N TYR A 101 5.08 -4.05 14.44
CA TYR A 101 4.98 -3.58 13.06
C TYR A 101 3.82 -2.60 12.83
N SER A 102 3.13 -2.13 13.88
CA SER A 102 1.89 -1.37 13.73
C SER A 102 2.04 0.13 13.45
N CYS A 103 3.25 0.64 13.18
CA CYS A 103 3.48 2.06 12.88
C CYS A 103 4.29 2.25 11.60
N ASP A 104 4.26 3.46 11.05
CA ASP A 104 4.88 3.76 9.76
C ASP A 104 6.39 3.97 9.84
N VAL A 105 6.84 4.72 10.86
CA VAL A 105 8.23 5.10 11.09
C VAL A 105 8.59 4.87 12.54
N VAL A 106 9.81 4.42 12.81
CA VAL A 106 10.41 4.40 14.15
C VAL A 106 11.63 5.30 14.18
N CYS A 107 11.82 6.00 15.29
CA CYS A 107 12.91 6.94 15.48
C CYS A 107 13.45 6.82 16.89
N ASN A 108 14.77 6.77 17.05
CA ASN A 108 15.42 6.82 18.35
C ASN A 108 15.62 8.28 18.75
N ILE A 109 14.98 8.71 19.83
CA ILE A 109 15.03 10.07 20.36
C ILE A 109 15.38 9.98 21.85
N ASN A 110 16.49 10.63 22.25
CA ASN A 110 16.96 10.68 23.64
C ASN A 110 16.98 9.30 24.32
N GLY A 111 17.56 8.30 23.64
CA GLY A 111 17.69 6.92 24.13
C GLY A 111 16.39 6.09 24.09
N ASN A 112 15.27 6.65 23.63
CA ASN A 112 13.99 5.95 23.56
C ASN A 112 13.52 5.77 22.11
N THR A 113 13.08 4.57 21.76
CA THR A 113 12.43 4.31 20.47
C THR A 113 11.01 4.87 20.47
N LYS A 114 10.75 5.84 19.60
CA LYS A 114 9.44 6.44 19.36
C LYS A 114 8.83 5.89 18.07
N ARG A 115 7.52 5.67 18.12
CA ARG A 115 6.71 5.21 16.99
C ARG A 115 5.96 6.39 16.40
N ILE A 116 6.06 6.57 15.08
CA ILE A 116 5.55 7.73 14.36
C ILE A 116 4.57 7.25 13.29
N GLU A 117 3.38 7.82 13.30
CA GLU A 117 2.35 7.64 12.27
C GLU A 117 2.42 8.80 11.27
N VAL A 118 2.46 8.52 9.97
CA VAL A 118 2.64 9.54 8.94
C VAL A 118 1.34 9.76 8.16
N LYS A 119 0.80 10.98 8.24
CA LYS A 119 -0.43 11.37 7.53
C LYS A 119 -0.21 12.52 6.57
N ARG A 120 -0.22 12.20 5.28
CA ARG A 120 -0.27 13.20 4.20
C ARG A 120 -1.68 13.31 3.61
N ARG A 121 -2.28 14.50 3.69
CA ARG A 121 -3.63 14.79 3.15
C ARG A 121 -3.59 16.00 2.22
N LYS A 122 -4.56 16.10 1.30
CA LYS A 122 -4.71 17.29 0.44
C LYS A 122 -5.47 18.40 1.18
N SER A 123 -6.40 18.01 2.04
CA SER A 123 -7.27 18.87 2.83
C SER A 123 -7.58 18.18 4.17
N GLY A 124 -8.17 18.93 5.12
CA GLY A 124 -8.55 18.43 6.44
C GLY A 124 -7.55 18.76 7.56
N LEU A 125 -6.37 19.28 7.21
CA LEU A 125 -5.39 19.81 8.18
C LEU A 125 -5.35 21.34 8.19
N ASN A 126 -6.06 22.00 7.26
CA ASN A 126 -6.01 23.45 7.07
C ASN A 126 -6.40 24.23 8.33
N THR A 127 -7.32 23.71 9.14
CA THR A 127 -7.72 24.35 10.39
C THR A 127 -6.59 24.38 11.41
N ILE A 128 -5.80 23.30 11.50
CA ILE A 128 -4.64 23.22 12.39
C ILE A 128 -3.57 24.23 11.96
N TYR A 129 -3.28 24.30 10.65
CA TYR A 129 -2.36 25.32 10.11
C TYR A 129 -2.86 26.74 10.39
N LYS A 130 -4.15 27.02 10.18
CA LYS A 130 -4.73 28.33 10.48
C LYS A 130 -4.60 28.72 11.95
N TRP A 131 -4.79 27.78 12.88
CA TRP A 131 -4.63 28.05 14.31
C TRP A 131 -3.18 28.28 14.70
N LEU A 132 -2.24 27.51 14.12
CA LEU A 132 -0.80 27.73 14.31
C LEU A 132 -0.33 29.08 13.75
N GLU A 133 -0.86 29.49 12.59
CA GLU A 133 -0.47 30.73 11.91
C GLU A 133 -1.22 31.98 12.41
N GLN A 134 -2.17 31.82 13.35
CA GLN A 134 -3.01 32.91 13.83
C GLN A 134 -2.20 33.97 14.60
N ASP A 135 -1.22 33.53 15.38
CA ASP A 135 -0.31 34.41 16.12
C ASP A 135 1.13 34.11 15.73
N LYS A 136 1.85 35.14 15.27
CA LYS A 136 3.25 35.02 14.82
C LYS A 136 4.21 34.67 15.95
N ASN A 137 3.82 34.91 17.20
CA ASN A 137 4.65 34.63 18.37
C ASN A 137 4.36 33.25 18.99
N SER A 138 3.45 32.47 18.41
CA SER A 138 3.10 31.14 18.90
C SER A 138 3.88 30.05 18.15
N ASN A 139 4.83 29.40 18.84
CA ASN A 139 5.59 28.28 18.28
C ASN A 139 4.80 26.95 18.28
N MET A 140 3.84 26.80 19.18
CA MET A 140 3.17 25.52 19.45
C MET A 140 1.67 25.71 19.65
N LEU A 141 0.88 24.76 19.16
CA LEU A 141 -0.56 24.69 19.36
C LEU A 141 -0.91 23.54 20.30
N PHE A 142 -1.50 23.88 21.44
CA PHE A 142 -2.09 22.92 22.38
C PHE A 142 -3.60 22.84 22.12
N MET A 143 -4.09 21.64 21.86
CA MET A 143 -5.51 21.42 21.57
C MET A 143 -6.02 20.13 22.21
N ARG A 144 -7.28 20.14 22.64
CA ARG A 144 -7.97 18.94 23.14
C ARG A 144 -9.45 19.01 22.81
N GLN A 145 -10.07 17.85 22.72
CA GLN A 145 -11.51 17.73 22.79
C GLN A 145 -11.93 17.53 24.26
N ASP A 146 -13.17 17.84 24.59
CA ASP A 146 -13.73 17.57 25.92
C ASP A 146 -13.49 16.13 26.35
N ASN A 147 -13.02 15.95 27.59
CA ASN A 147 -12.69 14.66 28.19
C ASN A 147 -11.62 13.84 27.46
N LYS A 148 -10.79 14.47 26.61
CA LYS A 148 -9.62 13.86 25.99
C LYS A 148 -8.33 14.49 26.50
N SER A 149 -7.23 13.76 26.36
CA SER A 149 -5.88 14.24 26.64
C SER A 149 -5.47 15.38 25.70
N TRP A 150 -4.57 16.24 26.17
CA TRP A 150 -3.97 17.29 25.35
C TRP A 150 -3.14 16.71 24.21
N LEU A 151 -3.27 17.35 23.05
CA LEU A 151 -2.44 17.15 21.87
C LEU A 151 -1.61 18.39 21.64
N VAL A 152 -0.36 18.19 21.26
CA VAL A 152 0.57 19.27 20.92
C VAL A 152 0.92 19.16 19.45
N CYS A 153 0.76 20.25 18.72
CA CYS A 153 1.17 20.38 17.33
C CYS A 153 2.19 21.50 17.20
N MET A 154 3.25 21.24 16.45
CA MET A 154 4.36 22.16 16.21
C MET A 154 4.95 21.87 14.83
N THR A 155 5.77 22.79 14.32
CA THR A 155 6.52 22.57 13.08
C THR A 155 7.63 21.54 13.30
N LEU A 156 8.17 20.99 12.21
CA LEU A 156 9.29 20.06 12.32
C LEU A 156 10.52 20.75 12.93
N GLU A 157 10.75 22.00 12.54
CA GLU A 157 11.87 22.81 12.99
C GLU A 157 11.82 23.01 14.52
N GLU A 158 10.66 23.37 15.05
CA GLU A 158 10.43 23.52 16.50
C GLU A 158 10.65 22.19 17.24
N PHE A 159 10.14 21.09 16.68
CA PHE A 159 10.34 19.76 17.25
C PHE A 159 11.83 19.36 17.33
N ILE A 160 12.60 19.68 16.29
CA ILE A 160 14.05 19.41 16.27
C ILE A 160 14.78 20.27 17.30
N SER A 161 14.44 21.56 17.39
CA SER A 161 14.99 22.49 18.38
C SER A 161 14.82 21.96 19.80
N LEU A 162 13.59 21.56 20.14
CA LEU A 162 13.25 20.99 21.45
C LEU A 162 14.01 19.70 21.78
N ILE A 163 14.24 18.82 20.79
CA ILE A 163 14.97 17.56 21.03
C ILE A 163 16.45 17.83 21.28
N ARG A 164 17.04 18.78 20.56
CA ARG A 164 18.45 19.11 20.69
C ARG A 164 18.76 19.88 21.98
N GLY A 165 17.74 20.51 22.55
CA GLY A 165 17.95 21.44 23.66
C GLY A 165 18.68 22.70 23.20
N ASP A 166 18.49 23.07 21.92
CA ASP A 166 18.99 24.33 21.38
C ASP A 166 18.16 25.45 22.04
N ASN A 167 18.61 25.91 23.20
CA ASN A 167 18.07 27.08 23.90
C ASN A 167 18.52 28.34 23.15
N ASP A 168 17.94 28.61 21.97
CA ASP A 168 18.06 29.91 21.32
C ASP A 168 16.67 30.58 21.27
N VAL A 169 16.20 30.98 22.46
CA VAL A 169 15.39 32.20 22.71
C VAL A 169 15.79 32.76 24.07
#